data_AF-A0AAE8U7Y0-F1
#
_entry.id   AF-A0AAE8U7Y0-F1
#
_cell.length_a   1.000
_cell.length_b   1.000
_cell.length_c   1.000
_cell.angle_alpha   90.00
_cell.angle_beta   90.00
_cell.angle_gamma   90.00
#
_symmetry.space_group_name_H-M   'P 1'
#
loop_
_entity.id
_entity.type
_entity.pdbx_description
1 polymer ?
#
loop_
_entity_poly.entity_id
_entity_poly.type
_entity_poly.pdbx_seq_one_letter_code
_entity_poly.pdbx_strand_id
1 'polypeptide(L)'
;MYMVLDSEYRLFNDFNKIYIEHIFNKKIIELSLKEKINLDYFKRTLYFGTNLNFLSNSKKKEDQLIIYLLKKENHIFLLSSEIKDINRELNCRSLYMICDEVGTSREKLLDFKNTMSNTGIDIIGDSSGSLSSYLKDNGFLVNKSRIVGYNKILIVERSSIVAPVKSLFKDYNCILPYSVVDMSIGPCLFKNDQNLDDYNLLIEDSETNRIPSQANLTSMYSLIINTVLYLINNVHQELYIDAGLPINRKLKFSLPDMGLRAFSQD
;
A
#
# COMPACT_ATOMS: atom_id res chain seq x y z
N MET A 1 -17.59 5.77 11.16
CA MET A 1 -17.48 5.20 9.80
C MET A 1 -16.61 6.14 8.98
N TYR A 2 -15.63 5.58 8.30
CA TYR A 2 -14.70 6.31 7.44
C TYR A 2 -15.19 6.26 6.00
N MET A 3 -14.83 7.30 5.25
CA MET A 3 -15.06 7.41 3.81
C MET A 3 -13.74 7.76 3.14
N VAL A 4 -13.49 7.15 1.99
CA VAL A 4 -12.43 7.53 1.06
C VAL A 4 -12.97 7.40 -0.37
N LEU A 5 -12.48 8.23 -1.30
CA LEU A 5 -12.75 8.03 -2.72
C LEU A 5 -12.17 6.66 -3.13
N ASP A 6 -12.91 5.83 -3.85
CA ASP A 6 -12.40 4.52 -4.31
C ASP A 6 -11.13 4.73 -5.15
N SER A 7 -10.13 3.86 -4.96
CA SER A 7 -8.81 3.87 -5.57
C SER A 7 -8.84 3.84 -7.09
N GLU A 8 -9.94 3.34 -7.66
CA GLU A 8 -10.18 3.31 -9.09
C GLU A 8 -10.54 4.67 -9.68
N TYR A 9 -10.70 5.71 -8.84
CA TYR A 9 -11.03 7.06 -9.27
C TYR A 9 -9.91 8.04 -8.96
N ARG A 10 -9.69 8.97 -9.90
CA ARG A 10 -8.78 10.11 -9.76
C ARG A 10 -9.50 11.43 -9.97
N LEU A 11 -8.98 12.45 -9.30
CA LEU A 11 -9.40 13.84 -9.37
C LEU A 11 -8.45 14.63 -10.26
N PHE A 12 -9.00 15.34 -11.22
CA PHE A 12 -8.33 16.45 -11.89
C PHE A 12 -9.22 17.69 -11.88
N ASN A 13 -8.60 18.86 -11.98
CA ASN A 13 -9.29 20.13 -11.93
C ASN A 13 -8.88 20.98 -13.13
N ASP A 14 -9.85 21.71 -13.68
CA ASP A 14 -9.64 22.67 -14.74
C ASP A 14 -10.50 23.91 -14.46
N PHE A 15 -9.85 25.05 -14.23
CA PHE A 15 -10.50 26.29 -13.80
C PHE A 15 -11.54 26.09 -12.68
N ASN A 16 -12.82 26.18 -13.03
CA ASN A 16 -13.97 26.09 -12.13
C ASN A 16 -14.67 24.73 -12.21
N LYS A 17 -13.99 23.70 -12.72
CA LYS A 17 -14.52 22.35 -12.81
C LYS A 17 -13.61 21.37 -12.09
N ILE A 18 -14.23 20.43 -11.40
CA ILE A 18 -13.57 19.23 -10.88
C ILE A 18 -14.11 18.06 -11.66
N TYR A 19 -13.20 17.20 -12.10
CA TYR A 19 -13.53 15.95 -12.75
C TYR A 19 -13.08 14.80 -11.87
N ILE A 20 -13.98 13.85 -11.68
CA ILE A 20 -13.69 12.56 -11.05
C ILE A 20 -13.74 11.54 -12.17
N GLU A 21 -12.60 10.97 -12.51
CA GLU A 21 -12.48 9.99 -13.58
C GLU A 21 -12.14 8.63 -13.01
N HIS A 22 -12.84 7.62 -13.50
CA HIS A 22 -12.52 6.24 -13.24
C HIS A 22 -11.34 5.80 -14.12
N ILE A 23 -10.23 5.43 -13.51
CA ILE A 23 -8.93 5.11 -14.12
C ILE A 23 -9.08 4.06 -15.23
N PHE A 24 -9.91 3.04 -15.01
CA PHE A 24 -9.99 1.86 -15.88
C PHE A 24 -10.87 2.03 -17.11
N ASN A 25 -11.99 2.72 -16.99
CA ASN A 25 -12.97 2.86 -18.07
C ASN A 25 -13.12 4.30 -18.58
N LYS A 26 -12.35 5.24 -18.01
CA LYS A 26 -12.34 6.66 -18.37
C LYS A 26 -13.73 7.32 -18.28
N LYS A 27 -14.64 6.77 -17.45
CA LYS A 27 -15.92 7.41 -17.12
C LYS A 27 -15.63 8.65 -16.28
N ILE A 28 -16.19 9.79 -16.67
CA ILE A 28 -15.96 11.08 -16.03
C ILE A 28 -17.25 11.57 -15.36
N ILE A 29 -17.12 12.02 -14.12
CA ILE A 29 -18.13 12.79 -13.40
C ILE A 29 -17.62 14.23 -13.34
N GLU A 30 -18.41 15.15 -13.87
CA GLU A 30 -18.10 16.58 -13.84
C GLU A 30 -18.83 17.28 -12.69
N LEU A 31 -18.10 18.13 -11.98
CA LEU A 31 -18.61 19.01 -10.94
C LEU A 31 -18.27 20.45 -11.30
N SER A 32 -19.30 21.24 -11.60
CA SER A 32 -19.15 22.69 -11.75
C SER A 32 -19.07 23.34 -10.36
N LEU A 33 -17.99 24.05 -10.11
CA LEU A 33 -17.80 24.84 -8.90
C LEU A 33 -18.49 26.19 -9.07
N LYS A 34 -19.49 26.45 -8.24
CA LYS A 34 -20.15 27.77 -8.18
C LYS A 34 -19.29 28.82 -7.46
N GLU A 35 -18.38 28.36 -6.60
CA GLU A 35 -17.57 29.20 -5.73
C GLU A 35 -16.14 28.65 -5.64
N LYS A 36 -15.18 29.52 -5.33
CA LYS A 36 -13.80 29.11 -5.10
C LYS A 36 -13.70 28.26 -3.83
N ILE A 37 -13.11 27.08 -3.95
CA ILE A 37 -12.83 26.18 -2.83
C ILE A 37 -11.32 25.95 -2.67
N ASN A 38 -10.91 25.48 -1.49
CA ASN A 38 -9.59 24.95 -1.25
C ASN A 38 -9.46 23.55 -1.86
N LEU A 39 -8.98 23.50 -3.10
CA LEU A 39 -8.81 22.25 -3.86
C LEU A 39 -7.83 21.28 -3.19
N ASP A 40 -6.78 21.76 -2.53
CA ASP A 40 -5.80 20.89 -1.87
C ASP A 40 -6.41 20.18 -0.67
N TYR A 41 -7.18 20.92 0.14
CA TYR A 41 -7.93 20.33 1.24
C TYR A 41 -8.95 19.31 0.71
N PHE A 42 -9.75 19.69 -0.28
CA PHE A 42 -10.75 18.80 -0.88
C PHE A 42 -10.14 17.50 -1.43
N LYS A 43 -9.05 17.60 -2.21
CA LYS A 43 -8.32 16.44 -2.73
C LYS A 43 -7.75 15.58 -1.61
N ARG A 44 -7.12 16.19 -0.61
CA ARG A 44 -6.55 15.47 0.54
C ARG A 44 -7.63 14.70 1.30
N THR A 45 -8.76 15.33 1.61
CA THR A 45 -9.87 14.68 2.32
C THR A 45 -10.43 13.49 1.53
N LEU A 46 -10.57 13.63 0.21
CA LEU A 46 -11.06 12.54 -0.64
C LEU A 46 -10.06 11.39 -0.79
N TYR A 47 -8.78 11.69 -0.97
CA TYR A 47 -7.75 10.68 -1.22
C TYR A 47 -7.24 9.99 0.03
N PHE A 48 -7.09 10.69 1.15
CA PHE A 48 -6.61 10.10 2.41
C PHE A 48 -7.74 9.60 3.31
N GLY A 49 -8.97 9.96 2.97
CA GLY A 49 -10.16 9.58 3.70
C GLY A 49 -10.41 10.45 4.92
N THR A 50 -11.62 10.33 5.46
CA THR A 50 -12.07 11.10 6.61
C THR A 50 -13.21 10.40 7.34
N ASN A 51 -13.44 10.77 8.60
CA ASN A 51 -14.58 10.28 9.35
C ASN A 51 -15.84 11.08 8.96
N LEU A 52 -16.91 10.37 8.60
CA LEU A 52 -18.17 10.99 8.17
C LEU A 52 -18.79 11.89 9.26
N ASN A 53 -18.57 11.59 10.53
CA ASN A 53 -19.08 12.40 11.64
C ASN A 53 -18.45 13.80 11.65
N PHE A 54 -17.19 13.94 11.20
CA PHE A 54 -16.54 15.25 11.08
C PHE A 54 -17.10 16.03 9.90
N LEU A 55 -17.31 15.36 8.76
CA LEU A 55 -17.90 15.99 7.57
C LEU A 55 -19.33 16.49 7.83
N SER A 56 -20.17 15.68 8.48
CA SER A 56 -21.58 16.03 8.72
C SER A 56 -21.76 17.25 9.62
N ASN A 57 -20.77 17.52 10.49
CA ASN A 57 -20.80 18.63 11.44
C ASN A 57 -20.04 19.86 10.93
N SER A 58 -19.36 19.76 9.79
CA SER A 58 -18.54 20.84 9.26
C SER A 58 -19.36 21.87 8.49
N LYS A 59 -18.96 23.14 8.65
CA LYS A 59 -19.48 24.27 7.87
C LYS A 59 -18.60 24.64 6.67
N LYS A 60 -17.49 23.92 6.46
CA LYS A 60 -16.59 24.17 5.31
C LYS A 60 -17.30 23.80 4.01
N LYS A 61 -17.07 24.59 2.96
CA LYS A 61 -17.71 24.40 1.64
C LYS A 61 -17.27 23.10 0.99
N GLU A 62 -16.00 22.74 1.18
CA GLU A 62 -15.40 21.50 0.69
C GLU A 62 -16.08 20.29 1.30
N ASP A 63 -16.32 20.30 2.61
CA ASP A 63 -16.99 19.19 3.30
C ASP A 63 -18.45 19.06 2.86
N GLN A 64 -19.15 20.18 2.67
CA GLN A 64 -20.51 20.19 2.11
C GLN A 64 -20.54 19.64 0.67
N LEU A 65 -19.54 19.97 -0.14
CA LEU A 65 -19.41 19.43 -1.50
C LEU A 65 -19.13 17.92 -1.48
N ILE A 66 -18.30 17.45 -0.56
CA ILE A 66 -18.03 16.01 -0.35
C ILE A 66 -19.32 15.28 0.07
N ILE A 67 -20.10 15.85 0.99
CA ILE A 67 -21.39 15.27 1.40
C ILE A 67 -22.40 15.27 0.24
N TYR A 68 -22.45 16.33 -0.55
CA TYR A 68 -23.28 16.38 -1.76
C TYR A 68 -22.90 15.27 -2.74
N LEU A 69 -21.60 15.11 -3.01
CA LEU A 69 -21.06 14.04 -3.83
C LEU A 69 -21.42 12.66 -3.30
N LEU A 70 -21.23 12.43 -2.00
CA LEU A 70 -21.55 11.16 -1.37
C LEU A 70 -23.03 10.80 -1.54
N LYS A 71 -23.94 11.77 -1.45
CA LYS A 71 -25.38 11.56 -1.63
C LYS A 71 -25.75 11.25 -3.08
N LYS A 72 -25.07 11.86 -4.04
CA LYS A 72 -25.41 11.77 -5.47
C LYS A 72 -24.71 10.59 -6.16
N GLU A 73 -23.44 10.37 -5.83
CA GLU A 73 -22.52 9.46 -6.51
C GLU A 73 -21.89 8.48 -5.51
N ASN A 74 -22.68 7.91 -4.60
CA ASN A 74 -22.17 7.05 -3.51
C ASN A 74 -21.24 5.91 -3.97
N HIS A 75 -21.44 5.40 -5.18
CA HIS A 75 -20.69 4.29 -5.79
C HIS A 75 -19.21 4.58 -6.04
N ILE A 76 -18.78 5.84 -6.01
CA ILE A 76 -17.36 6.21 -6.17
C ILE A 76 -16.60 6.22 -4.84
N PHE A 77 -17.28 5.93 -3.73
CA PHE A 77 -16.70 5.98 -2.39
C PHE A 77 -16.65 4.59 -1.76
N LEU A 78 -15.54 4.30 -1.09
CA LEU A 78 -15.48 3.23 -0.10
C LEU A 78 -15.93 3.77 1.25
N LEU A 79 -16.90 3.10 1.87
CA LEU A 79 -17.36 3.35 3.23
C LEU A 79 -17.02 2.14 4.10
N SER A 80 -16.21 2.34 5.15
CA SER A 80 -15.87 1.25 6.08
C SER A 80 -15.72 1.75 7.52
N SER A 81 -16.07 0.90 8.48
CA SER A 81 -15.72 1.11 9.89
C SER A 81 -14.31 0.64 10.23
N GLU A 82 -13.69 -0.18 9.37
CA GLU A 82 -12.40 -0.80 9.62
C GLU A 82 -11.28 -0.02 8.94
N ILE A 83 -10.29 0.44 9.72
CA ILE A 83 -9.18 1.26 9.21
C ILE A 83 -8.35 0.52 8.15
N LYS A 84 -8.23 -0.80 8.27
CA LYS A 84 -7.49 -1.64 7.31
C LYS A 84 -8.08 -1.61 5.91
N ASP A 85 -9.40 -1.44 5.78
CA ASP A 85 -10.03 -1.31 4.46
C ASP A 85 -9.65 0.01 3.81
N ILE A 86 -9.62 1.09 4.59
CA ILE A 86 -9.18 2.40 4.13
C ILE A 86 -7.71 2.33 3.70
N ASN A 87 -6.84 1.77 4.53
CA ASN A 87 -5.43 1.61 4.20
C ASN A 87 -5.21 0.77 2.95
N ARG A 88 -5.97 -0.33 2.78
CA ARG A 88 -5.95 -1.12 1.54
C ARG A 88 -6.28 -0.26 0.33
N GLU A 89 -7.29 0.61 0.44
CA GLU A 89 -7.68 1.53 -0.62
C GLU A 89 -6.59 2.56 -0.95
N LEU A 90 -5.92 3.10 0.07
CA LEU A 90 -4.79 4.03 -0.11
C LEU A 90 -3.62 3.35 -0.84
N ASN A 91 -3.32 2.12 -0.45
CA ASN A 91 -2.28 1.30 -1.06
C ASN A 91 -2.59 0.98 -2.53
N CYS A 92 -3.83 0.57 -2.83
CA CYS A 92 -4.26 0.30 -4.20
C CYS A 92 -4.23 1.55 -5.08
N ARG A 93 -4.66 2.71 -4.55
CA ARG A 93 -4.66 3.97 -5.33
C ARG A 93 -3.29 4.35 -5.82
N SER A 94 -2.30 4.29 -4.92
CA SER A 94 -0.92 4.61 -5.27
C SER A 94 -0.43 3.72 -6.42
N LEU A 95 -0.76 2.44 -6.37
CA LEU A 95 -0.42 1.48 -7.42
C LEU A 95 -1.11 1.80 -8.75
N TYR A 96 -2.43 2.00 -8.74
CA TYR A 96 -3.20 2.27 -9.96
C TYR A 96 -2.81 3.58 -10.63
N MET A 97 -2.51 4.62 -9.86
CA MET A 97 -2.03 5.89 -10.40
C MET A 97 -0.72 5.69 -11.17
N ILE A 98 0.25 5.00 -10.58
CA ILE A 98 1.54 4.74 -11.22
C ILE A 98 1.39 3.86 -12.46
N CYS A 99 0.55 2.83 -12.38
CA CYS A 99 0.31 1.94 -13.50
C CYS A 99 -0.41 2.65 -14.67
N ASP A 100 -1.35 3.54 -14.38
CA ASP A 100 -2.00 4.37 -15.41
C ASP A 100 -0.99 5.35 -16.04
N GLU A 101 -0.09 5.94 -15.25
CA GLU A 101 0.98 6.83 -15.74
C GLU A 101 1.93 6.12 -16.72
N VAL A 102 2.24 4.84 -16.51
CA VAL A 102 3.10 4.06 -17.42
C VAL A 102 2.34 3.33 -18.53
N GLY A 103 1.01 3.49 -18.59
CA GLY A 103 0.18 2.93 -19.67
C GLY A 103 -0.17 1.44 -19.51
N THR A 104 -0.19 0.92 -18.27
CA THR A 104 -0.62 -0.46 -18.00
C THR A 104 -2.06 -0.69 -18.45
N SER A 105 -2.30 -1.81 -19.15
CA SER A 105 -3.63 -2.18 -19.66
C SER A 105 -4.65 -2.38 -18.53
N ARG A 106 -5.93 -2.13 -18.83
CA ARG A 106 -7.05 -2.31 -17.90
C ARG A 106 -7.12 -3.73 -17.31
N GLU A 107 -6.91 -4.76 -18.12
CA GLU A 107 -6.99 -6.16 -17.68
C GLU A 107 -5.98 -6.43 -16.56
N LYS A 108 -4.72 -6.00 -16.75
CA LYS A 108 -3.67 -6.10 -15.72
C LYS A 108 -4.00 -5.33 -14.45
N LEU A 109 -4.58 -4.14 -14.56
CA LEU A 109 -4.99 -3.34 -13.40
C LEU A 109 -6.07 -4.05 -12.57
N LEU A 110 -7.03 -4.69 -13.24
CA LEU A 110 -8.07 -5.49 -12.58
C LEU A 110 -7.48 -6.74 -11.92
N ASP A 111 -6.53 -7.39 -12.60
CA ASP A 111 -5.79 -8.52 -12.03
C ASP A 111 -5.06 -8.11 -10.75
N PHE A 112 -4.47 -6.92 -10.69
CA PHE A 112 -3.77 -6.45 -9.47
C PHE A 112 -4.67 -6.37 -8.24
N LYS A 113 -5.91 -5.88 -8.39
CA LYS A 113 -6.89 -5.85 -7.29
C LYS A 113 -7.14 -7.24 -6.71
N ASN A 114 -7.30 -8.21 -7.62
CA ASN A 114 -7.56 -9.59 -7.28
C ASN A 114 -6.32 -10.26 -6.67
N THR A 115 -5.13 -10.01 -7.20
CA THR A 115 -3.88 -10.57 -6.68
C THR A 115 -3.58 -10.04 -5.29
N MET A 116 -3.77 -8.74 -5.04
CA MET A 116 -3.63 -8.14 -3.71
C MET A 116 -4.55 -8.76 -2.67
N SER A 117 -5.82 -8.99 -3.02
CA SER A 117 -6.81 -9.56 -2.11
C SER A 117 -6.57 -11.03 -1.79
N ASN A 118 -5.76 -11.73 -2.60
CA ASN A 118 -5.55 -13.17 -2.46
C ASN A 118 -4.11 -13.58 -2.15
N THR A 119 -3.15 -12.63 -2.10
CA THR A 119 -1.76 -12.95 -1.76
C THR A 119 -1.58 -13.10 -0.27
N GLY A 120 -1.08 -14.26 0.16
CA GLY A 120 -0.73 -14.53 1.55
C GLY A 120 0.68 -14.06 1.87
N ILE A 121 0.84 -13.42 3.04
CA ILE A 121 2.14 -13.02 3.58
C ILE A 121 2.43 -13.81 4.84
N ASP A 122 3.51 -14.57 4.85
CA ASP A 122 4.04 -15.17 6.07
C ASP A 122 5.27 -14.40 6.53
N ILE A 123 5.45 -14.32 7.85
CA ILE A 123 6.51 -13.52 8.46
C ILE A 123 7.33 -14.38 9.42
N ILE A 124 8.64 -14.36 9.27
CA ILE A 124 9.60 -15.03 10.15
C ILE A 124 10.54 -13.99 10.77
N GLY A 125 10.75 -14.07 12.08
CA GLY A 125 11.60 -13.15 12.83
C GLY A 125 10.86 -11.96 13.47
N ASP A 126 9.54 -11.88 13.36
CA ASP A 126 8.71 -10.88 14.05
C ASP A 126 8.25 -11.37 15.43
N SER A 127 9.21 -11.49 16.36
CA SER A 127 8.95 -11.99 17.72
C SER A 127 7.94 -11.15 18.51
N SER A 128 7.88 -9.85 18.21
CA SER A 128 6.95 -8.90 18.85
C SER A 128 5.55 -8.89 18.23
N GLY A 129 5.36 -9.45 17.03
CA GLY A 129 4.13 -9.32 16.25
C GLY A 129 3.88 -7.91 15.70
N SER A 130 4.85 -6.99 15.79
CA SER A 130 4.68 -5.58 15.41
C SER A 130 4.57 -5.43 13.90
N LEU A 131 5.45 -6.09 13.13
CA LEU A 131 5.38 -6.05 11.66
C LEU A 131 4.11 -6.74 11.17
N SER A 132 3.75 -7.87 11.78
CA SER A 132 2.53 -8.60 11.48
C SER A 132 1.27 -7.76 11.69
N SER A 133 1.21 -7.01 12.79
CA SER A 133 0.10 -6.10 13.08
C SER A 133 0.09 -4.94 12.08
N TYR A 134 1.26 -4.35 11.80
CA TYR A 134 1.40 -3.25 10.85
C TYR A 134 0.91 -3.61 9.44
N LEU A 135 1.24 -4.81 8.96
CA LEU A 135 0.78 -5.32 7.67
C LEU A 135 -0.74 -5.62 7.69
N LYS A 136 -1.27 -6.19 8.77
CA LYS A 136 -2.73 -6.40 8.90
C LYS A 136 -3.50 -5.08 8.88
N ASP A 137 -2.99 -4.08 9.58
CA ASP A 137 -3.56 -2.73 9.63
C ASP A 137 -3.51 -2.05 8.27
N ASN A 138 -2.62 -2.50 7.37
CA ASN A 138 -2.52 -2.03 5.99
C ASN A 138 -3.27 -2.91 4.97
N GLY A 139 -4.09 -3.83 5.46
CA GLY A 139 -5.02 -4.62 4.63
C GLY A 139 -4.42 -5.88 4.01
N PHE A 140 -3.21 -6.29 4.41
CA PHE A 140 -2.59 -7.51 3.91
C PHE A 140 -3.08 -8.76 4.65
N LEU A 141 -3.09 -9.90 3.94
CA LEU A 141 -3.43 -11.21 4.51
C LEU A 141 -2.19 -11.87 5.16
N VAL A 142 -1.96 -11.55 6.43
CA VAL A 142 -0.79 -12.05 7.18
C VAL A 142 -1.09 -13.36 7.92
N ASN A 143 -0.16 -14.32 7.85
CA ASN A 143 -0.16 -15.62 8.56
C ASN A 143 -1.45 -16.43 8.37
N LYS A 144 -2.05 -16.33 7.18
CA LYS A 144 -3.18 -17.16 6.75
C LYS A 144 -2.66 -18.24 5.81
N SER A 145 -1.83 -19.12 6.36
CA SER A 145 -1.17 -20.23 5.68
C SER A 145 -2.16 -21.32 5.29
N ARG A 146 -3.01 -21.08 4.28
CA ARG A 146 -3.88 -22.11 3.65
C ARG A 146 -4.62 -21.70 2.37
N ILE A 147 -4.29 -20.59 1.71
CA ILE A 147 -4.94 -20.29 0.43
C ILE A 147 -4.21 -21.06 -0.68
N VAL A 148 -4.79 -22.18 -1.09
CA VAL A 148 -4.28 -23.04 -2.17
C VAL A 148 -4.42 -22.31 -3.51
N GLY A 149 -3.34 -22.25 -4.30
CA GLY A 149 -3.37 -21.69 -5.67
C GLY A 149 -2.97 -20.23 -5.84
N TYR A 150 -2.47 -19.55 -4.80
CA TYR A 150 -2.16 -18.11 -4.82
C TYR A 150 -0.68 -17.79 -4.58
N ASN A 151 -0.29 -16.56 -4.92
CA ASN A 151 1.01 -16.00 -4.60
C ASN A 151 1.24 -16.01 -3.08
N LYS A 152 2.42 -16.48 -2.68
CA LYS A 152 2.87 -16.48 -1.29
C LYS A 152 4.16 -15.69 -1.18
N ILE A 153 4.18 -14.71 -0.29
CA ILE A 153 5.36 -13.90 0.00
C ILE A 153 5.83 -14.25 1.40
N LEU A 154 7.12 -14.57 1.53
CA LEU A 154 7.77 -14.70 2.83
C LEU A 154 8.54 -13.41 3.13
N ILE A 155 8.23 -12.77 4.24
CA ILE A 155 9.04 -11.68 4.78
C ILE A 155 9.86 -12.24 5.93
N VAL A 156 11.17 -12.12 5.87
CA VAL A 156 12.06 -12.79 6.82
C VAL A 156 13.14 -11.86 7.35
N GLU A 157 13.23 -11.74 8.67
CA GLU A 157 14.34 -11.03 9.30
C GLU A 157 15.64 -11.80 9.03
N ARG A 158 16.69 -11.11 8.60
CA ARG A 158 17.96 -11.73 8.20
C ARG A 158 18.57 -12.59 9.30
N SER A 159 18.50 -12.14 10.54
CA SER A 159 18.97 -12.90 11.72
C SER A 159 18.21 -14.22 11.95
N SER A 160 17.03 -14.37 11.34
CA SER A 160 16.21 -15.59 11.41
C SER A 160 16.45 -16.55 10.24
N ILE A 161 17.33 -16.22 9.29
CA ILE A 161 17.61 -17.07 8.12
C ILE A 161 18.60 -18.17 8.49
N VAL A 162 18.10 -19.17 9.19
CA VAL A 162 18.82 -20.41 9.56
C VAL A 162 18.41 -21.58 8.68
N ALA A 163 19.17 -22.68 8.67
CA ALA A 163 18.92 -23.84 7.79
C ALA A 163 17.46 -24.37 7.83
N PRO A 164 16.79 -24.50 9.00
CA PRO A 164 15.37 -24.85 9.04
C PRO A 164 14.46 -23.86 8.30
N VAL A 165 14.73 -22.57 8.40
CA VAL A 165 13.96 -21.51 7.72
C VAL A 165 14.23 -21.51 6.22
N LYS A 166 15.49 -21.67 5.79
CA LYS A 166 15.86 -21.80 4.37
C LYS A 166 15.11 -22.95 3.69
N SER A 167 14.87 -24.05 4.40
CA SER A 167 14.13 -25.19 3.84
C SER A 167 12.68 -24.88 3.44
N LEU A 168 12.09 -23.82 4.02
CA LEU A 168 10.73 -23.35 3.73
C LEU A 168 10.68 -22.47 2.47
N PHE A 169 11.82 -21.95 2.01
CA PHE A 169 11.88 -20.96 0.93
C PHE A 169 11.24 -21.45 -0.39
N LYS A 170 11.34 -22.75 -0.66
CA LYS A 170 10.73 -23.43 -1.83
C LYS A 170 9.20 -23.30 -1.91
N ASP A 171 8.54 -23.02 -0.78
CA ASP A 171 7.08 -22.96 -0.69
C ASP A 171 6.52 -21.57 -1.02
N TYR A 172 7.39 -20.58 -1.20
CA TYR A 172 7.03 -19.19 -1.47
C TYR A 172 7.40 -18.76 -2.88
N ASN A 173 6.62 -17.86 -3.47
CA ASN A 173 6.88 -17.28 -4.79
C ASN A 173 7.97 -16.21 -4.72
N CYS A 174 7.97 -15.46 -3.62
CA CYS A 174 8.89 -14.37 -3.38
C CYS A 174 9.30 -14.35 -1.91
N ILE A 175 10.56 -14.06 -1.65
CA ILE A 175 11.12 -13.90 -0.31
C ILE A 175 11.71 -12.50 -0.23
N LEU A 176 11.34 -11.78 0.81
CA LEU A 176 11.80 -10.43 1.12
C LEU A 176 12.60 -10.44 2.42
N PRO A 177 13.93 -10.58 2.36
CA PRO A 177 14.78 -10.43 3.52
C PRO A 177 14.77 -8.99 4.01
N TYR A 178 14.70 -8.76 5.32
CA TYR A 178 14.88 -7.43 5.91
C TYR A 178 15.78 -7.51 7.15
N SER A 179 16.36 -6.38 7.52
CA SER A 179 17.12 -6.22 8.77
C SER A 179 16.67 -4.95 9.44
N VAL A 180 16.08 -5.10 10.61
CA VAL A 180 15.71 -3.98 11.47
C VAL A 180 16.95 -3.29 12.04
N VAL A 181 17.97 -4.09 12.36
CA VAL A 181 19.24 -3.63 12.92
C VAL A 181 20.02 -2.79 11.92
N ASP A 182 20.14 -3.28 10.68
CA ASP A 182 20.89 -2.60 9.62
C ASP A 182 20.02 -1.58 8.85
N MET A 183 18.74 -1.45 9.22
CA MET A 183 17.78 -0.58 8.55
C MET A 183 17.74 -0.82 7.03
N SER A 184 17.75 -2.10 6.63
CA SER A 184 17.88 -2.49 5.23
C SER A 184 16.85 -3.51 4.79
N ILE A 185 16.51 -3.46 3.50
CA ILE A 185 15.77 -4.49 2.80
C ILE A 185 16.77 -5.18 1.88
N GLY A 186 16.84 -6.51 1.95
CA GLY A 186 17.69 -7.33 1.09
C GLY A 186 17.11 -7.50 -0.31
N PRO A 187 17.89 -8.11 -1.23
CA PRO A 187 17.38 -8.44 -2.55
C PRO A 187 16.19 -9.39 -2.43
N CYS A 188 15.14 -9.11 -3.20
CA CYS A 188 13.98 -9.99 -3.32
C CYS A 188 14.40 -11.28 -4.03
N LEU A 189 14.09 -12.43 -3.43
CA LEU A 189 14.42 -13.74 -4.01
C LEU A 189 13.16 -14.34 -4.63
N PHE A 190 13.22 -14.70 -5.91
CA PHE A 190 12.09 -15.30 -6.61
C PHE A 190 12.29 -16.80 -6.77
N LYS A 191 11.20 -17.57 -6.65
CA LYS A 191 11.22 -19.03 -6.77
C LYS A 191 11.82 -19.56 -8.08
N ASN A 192 11.72 -18.76 -9.15
CA ASN A 192 12.17 -19.16 -10.48
C ASN A 192 13.69 -18.99 -10.69
N ASP A 193 14.39 -18.31 -9.77
CA ASP A 193 15.84 -18.24 -9.80
C ASP A 193 16.39 -19.55 -9.21
N GLN A 194 17.05 -20.33 -10.07
CA GLN A 194 17.27 -21.76 -9.85
C GLN A 194 18.17 -22.11 -8.66
N ASN A 195 18.80 -21.16 -7.98
CA ASN A 195 19.63 -21.42 -6.80
C ASN A 195 19.38 -20.39 -5.68
N LEU A 196 18.36 -20.65 -4.86
CA LEU A 196 18.21 -19.99 -3.55
C LEU A 196 19.44 -20.16 -2.65
N ASP A 197 20.23 -21.21 -2.89
CA ASP A 197 21.49 -21.51 -2.18
C ASP A 197 22.66 -20.60 -2.62
N ASP A 198 22.61 -20.00 -3.81
CA ASP A 198 23.67 -19.09 -4.32
C ASP A 198 23.55 -17.68 -3.76
N TYR A 199 22.41 -17.35 -3.13
CA TYR A 199 22.30 -16.12 -2.39
C TYR A 199 23.15 -16.23 -1.13
N ASN A 200 24.41 -15.79 -1.26
CA ASN A 200 25.19 -15.22 -0.18
C ASN A 200 24.41 -14.01 0.34
N LEU A 201 23.33 -14.28 1.07
CA LEU A 201 22.76 -13.35 2.02
C LEU A 201 23.92 -13.06 2.95
N LEU A 202 24.60 -11.93 2.72
CA LEU A 202 25.65 -11.42 3.58
C LEU A 202 24.98 -11.16 4.93
N ILE A 203 24.88 -12.22 5.74
CA ILE A 203 24.59 -12.20 7.15
C ILE A 203 25.92 -11.81 7.76
N GLU A 204 26.29 -10.53 7.63
CA GLU A 204 27.21 -9.99 8.60
C GLU A 204 26.43 -10.00 9.91
N ASP A 205 26.85 -10.87 10.84
CA ASP A 205 26.42 -10.82 12.22
C ASP A 205 26.86 -9.46 12.77
N SER A 206 26.03 -8.44 12.55
CA SER A 206 26.12 -7.23 13.34
C SER A 206 25.52 -7.60 14.69
N GLU A 207 26.36 -8.11 15.60
CA GLU A 207 26.09 -8.17 17.04
C GLU A 207 25.97 -6.74 17.59
N THR A 208 25.06 -5.95 17.04
CA THR A 208 24.71 -4.65 17.56
C THR A 208 23.42 -4.85 18.32
N ASN A 209 23.51 -4.82 19.66
CA ASN A 209 22.37 -4.73 20.57
C ASN A 209 21.61 -3.39 20.43
N ARG A 210 21.56 -2.83 19.22
CA ARG A 210 20.90 -1.56 18.92
C ARG A 210 19.42 -1.83 18.76
N ILE A 211 18.67 -1.42 19.77
CA ILE A 211 17.22 -1.34 19.66
C ILE A 211 16.90 -0.13 18.76
N PRO A 212 16.29 -0.34 17.59
CA PRO A 212 15.88 0.75 16.71
C PRO A 212 14.85 1.65 17.41
N SER A 213 14.85 2.94 17.10
CA SER A 213 13.79 3.83 17.56
C SER A 213 12.45 3.48 16.90
N GLN A 214 11.33 3.89 17.51
CA GLN A 214 10.00 3.68 16.92
C GLN A 214 9.85 4.35 15.55
N ALA A 215 10.48 5.51 15.34
CA ALA A 215 10.48 6.21 14.06
C ALA A 215 11.23 5.40 12.98
N ASN A 216 12.36 4.78 13.35
CA ASN A 216 13.12 3.91 12.47
C ASN A 216 12.32 2.65 12.11
N LEU A 217 11.72 1.99 13.09
CA LEU A 217 10.84 0.84 12.87
C LEU A 217 9.69 1.16 11.92
N THR A 218 9.00 2.28 12.15
CA THR A 218 7.87 2.71 11.30
C THR A 218 8.34 2.96 9.86
N SER A 219 9.52 3.56 9.70
CA SER A 219 10.12 3.80 8.38
C SER A 219 10.47 2.49 7.66
N MET A 220 11.02 1.51 8.38
CA MET A 220 11.30 0.18 7.83
C MET A 220 10.03 -0.55 7.43
N TYR A 221 9.02 -0.57 8.28
CA TYR A 221 7.76 -1.25 7.96
C TYR A 221 7.03 -0.59 6.80
N SER A 222 7.11 0.74 6.71
CA SER A 222 6.65 1.49 5.54
C SER A 222 7.36 1.09 4.25
N LEU A 223 8.68 0.93 4.28
CA LEU A 223 9.45 0.44 3.13
C LEU A 223 9.08 -0.99 2.75
N ILE A 224 8.84 -1.86 3.74
CA ILE A 224 8.41 -3.24 3.53
C ILE A 224 7.03 -3.25 2.85
N ILE A 225 6.05 -2.48 3.35
CA ILE A 225 4.71 -2.38 2.75
C ILE A 225 4.81 -1.99 1.28
N ASN A 226 5.55 -0.92 0.98
CA ASN A 226 5.70 -0.46 -0.38
C ASN A 226 6.28 -1.59 -1.23
N THR A 227 7.38 -2.21 -0.79
CA THR A 227 8.02 -3.30 -1.54
C THR A 227 7.06 -4.47 -1.79
N VAL A 228 6.30 -4.88 -0.77
CA VAL A 228 5.30 -5.95 -0.88
C VAL A 228 4.22 -5.61 -1.91
N LEU A 229 3.66 -4.39 -1.94
CA LEU A 229 2.64 -3.99 -2.93
C LEU A 229 3.10 -4.20 -4.38
N TYR A 230 4.37 -3.92 -4.65
CA TYR A 230 4.97 -4.09 -5.98
C TYR A 230 5.30 -5.54 -6.30
N LEU A 231 5.69 -6.33 -5.30
CA LEU A 231 5.98 -7.75 -5.46
C LEU A 231 4.72 -8.56 -5.75
N ILE A 232 3.64 -8.30 -5.00
CA ILE A 232 2.33 -8.97 -5.18
C ILE A 232 1.87 -8.91 -6.63
N ASN A 233 2.08 -7.76 -7.27
CA ASN A 233 1.49 -7.43 -8.56
C ASN A 233 2.50 -7.48 -9.72
N ASN A 234 3.75 -7.89 -9.46
CA ASN A 234 4.84 -7.84 -10.44
C ASN A 234 5.02 -6.47 -11.13
N VAL A 235 4.54 -5.38 -10.52
CA VAL A 235 4.54 -4.04 -11.15
C VAL A 235 5.96 -3.53 -11.39
N HIS A 236 6.93 -4.02 -10.63
CA HIS A 236 8.35 -3.77 -10.87
C HIS A 236 8.76 -4.13 -12.32
N GLN A 237 8.14 -5.14 -12.94
CA GLN A 237 8.38 -5.52 -14.33
C GLN A 237 7.83 -4.46 -15.30
N GLU A 238 6.60 -3.98 -15.09
CA GLU A 238 6.01 -2.92 -15.91
C GLU A 238 6.77 -1.59 -15.79
N LEU A 239 7.31 -1.32 -14.61
CA LEU A 239 8.10 -0.12 -14.35
C LEU A 239 9.56 -0.23 -14.78
N TYR A 240 10.01 -1.42 -15.22
CA TYR A 240 11.42 -1.70 -15.49
C TYR A 240 12.33 -1.33 -14.30
N ILE A 241 11.88 -1.64 -13.08
CA ILE A 241 12.60 -1.39 -11.83
C ILE A 241 13.01 -2.73 -11.22
N ASP A 242 14.22 -2.81 -10.70
CA ASP A 242 14.68 -3.94 -9.90
C ASP A 242 13.81 -4.09 -8.65
N ALA A 243 13.26 -5.28 -8.42
CA ALA A 243 12.42 -5.60 -7.28
C ALA A 243 13.12 -5.38 -5.92
N GLY A 244 14.47 -5.40 -5.89
CA GLY A 244 15.28 -5.19 -4.68
C GLY A 244 15.62 -3.74 -4.37
N LEU A 245 15.27 -2.77 -5.22
CA LEU A 245 15.55 -1.35 -4.95
C LEU A 245 14.44 -0.70 -4.12
N PRO A 246 14.75 -0.02 -2.99
CA PRO A 246 13.78 0.74 -2.23
C PRO A 246 13.11 1.81 -3.10
N ILE A 247 11.85 1.56 -3.42
CA ILE A 247 11.11 2.26 -4.48
C ILE A 247 10.87 3.74 -4.11
N ASN A 248 10.94 4.10 -2.83
CA ASN A 248 10.85 5.49 -2.35
C ASN A 248 11.88 6.44 -3.01
N ARG A 249 13.00 5.93 -3.56
CA ARG A 249 13.95 6.75 -4.32
C ARG A 249 13.46 7.13 -5.71
N LYS A 250 12.61 6.32 -6.34
CA LYS A 250 12.07 6.56 -7.69
C LYS A 250 10.65 7.12 -7.67
N LEU A 251 9.85 6.80 -6.65
CA LEU A 251 8.43 7.13 -6.60
C LEU A 251 8.10 7.74 -5.22
N LYS A 252 7.52 8.95 -5.21
CA LYS A 252 7.14 9.67 -3.98
C LYS A 252 5.87 9.07 -3.37
N PHE A 253 5.97 7.92 -2.71
CA PHE A 253 4.82 7.36 -1.99
C PHE A 253 4.47 8.22 -0.78
N SER A 254 3.21 8.61 -0.69
CA SER A 254 2.62 8.99 0.59
C SER A 254 2.50 7.74 1.45
N LEU A 255 3.20 7.70 2.57
CA LEU A 255 3.10 6.60 3.53
C LEU A 255 1.65 6.52 4.06
N PRO A 256 0.97 5.37 3.98
CA PRO A 256 -0.46 5.24 4.33
C PRO A 256 -0.74 5.75 5.76
N ASP A 257 0.15 5.42 6.68
CA ASP A 257 0.07 5.79 8.09
C ASP A 257 0.35 7.28 8.36
N MET A 258 1.15 7.95 7.52
CA MET A 258 1.35 9.40 7.65
C MET A 258 0.11 10.18 7.20
N GLY A 259 -0.65 9.64 6.25
CA GLY A 259 -1.91 10.24 5.79
C GLY A 259 -2.96 10.25 6.90
N LEU A 260 -3.27 9.10 7.49
CA LEU A 260 -4.35 8.99 8.48
C LEU A 260 -4.02 9.62 9.84
N ARG A 261 -2.77 9.54 10.31
CA ARG A 261 -2.36 10.17 11.58
C ARG A 261 -2.40 11.69 11.51
N ALA A 262 -2.21 12.28 10.32
CA ALA A 262 -2.36 13.72 10.11
C ALA A 262 -3.81 14.22 10.25
N PHE A 263 -4.81 13.33 10.10
CA PHE A 263 -6.23 13.66 10.29
C PHE A 263 -6.82 13.15 11.61
N SER A 264 -6.07 12.34 12.36
CA SER A 264 -6.43 11.93 13.73
C SER A 264 -5.86 12.85 14.81
N GLN A 265 -5.15 13.91 14.42
CA GLN A 265 -4.66 14.95 15.34
C GLN A 265 -5.52 16.20 15.16
N ASP A 266 -6.68 16.18 15.81
CA ASP A 266 -7.29 17.28 16.57
C ASP A 266 -8.36 16.67 17.50
#